data_AF-A0A357NF38-F1
#
_entry.id   AF-A0A357NF38-F1
#
_cell.length_a   1.000
_cell.length_b   1.000
_cell.length_c   1.000
_cell.angle_alpha   90.00
_cell.angle_beta   90.00
_cell.angle_gamma   90.00
#
_symmetry.space_group_name_H-M   'P 1'
#
loop_
_entity.id
_entity.type
_entity.pdbx_description
1 polymer ?
#
loop_
_entity_poly.entity_id
_entity_poly.type
_entity_poly.pdbx_seq_one_letter_code
_entity_poly.pdbx_strand_id
1 'polypeptide(L)'
;LTVNAAAEYFALLEKNYVIVEPEKRAAIIRRQITALAETQGGTAVLDEDLLEEVIFLVEYPTALFGRFEETYLELPDPVLITPMREHQRYFPVYGADGKLLNGFITVRNGTAEHIDTVRAGNEKVLRARLADAKFFWDEDRKAPLCAHVEELKTVVFQEGLGTMRDKGERIKELSAALGKELAIPDREMAVVLRAALLAKADLMTAMVKEFTELQGVMGREYARLNGEDPLVAEAIFEHYLPRFAGDGLPQTTAGKLVGVADKMDTIAGTVSRGLMPTGSQDPYALRRQALGIVNILIDSGYSLSLTKLLKYALDLLKVKEAKQEKLLAGLQEFFQMRLRNILSDQGVRYDVIDAVMAEGADDVYAAYLRALAVARFMENPAADQALTAYTRVLNLAKKAVGDTAINPALFAETAESDLYAAYRQASQTAAQAKQRGDYQAVLASLTALQAPIDAFFAAVMVMAEDEKIKANRLALLKGIADLLSGVADAGRIVA
;
A
#
# COMPACT_ATOMS: atom_id res chain seq x y z
N LEU A 1 -32.98 22.77 -33.93
CA LEU A 1 -33.40 21.35 -34.02
C LEU A 1 -34.73 21.20 -33.29
N THR A 2 -35.77 20.70 -33.95
CA THR A 2 -37.06 20.43 -33.32
C THR A 2 -37.25 18.92 -33.20
N VAL A 3 -37.45 18.43 -31.98
CA VAL A 3 -37.69 17.01 -31.70
C VAL A 3 -39.19 16.81 -31.56
N ASN A 4 -39.83 16.12 -32.51
CA ASN A 4 -41.30 15.99 -32.53
C ASN A 4 -41.79 14.82 -31.66
N ALA A 5 -40.93 13.83 -31.41
CA ALA A 5 -41.19 12.71 -30.51
C ALA A 5 -39.90 12.27 -29.78
N ALA A 6 -40.02 11.83 -28.53
CA ALA A 6 -38.87 11.43 -27.72
C ALA A 6 -38.02 10.32 -28.36
N ALA A 7 -38.65 9.39 -29.09
CA ALA A 7 -37.96 8.32 -29.80
C ALA A 7 -37.06 8.81 -30.96
N GLU A 8 -37.32 10.00 -31.50
CA GLU A 8 -36.52 10.59 -32.58
C GLU A 8 -35.23 11.26 -32.08
N TYR A 9 -35.13 11.53 -30.78
CA TYR A 9 -34.07 12.33 -30.18
C TYR A 9 -32.66 11.85 -30.56
N PHE A 10 -32.37 10.55 -30.34
CA PHE A 10 -31.05 9.97 -30.60
C PHE A 10 -30.69 10.01 -32.08
N ALA A 11 -31.59 9.54 -32.95
CA ALA A 11 -31.36 9.51 -34.39
C ALA A 11 -31.23 10.92 -34.99
N LEU A 12 -31.99 11.89 -34.47
CA LEU A 12 -31.98 13.26 -34.94
C LEU A 12 -30.69 13.99 -34.52
N LEU A 13 -30.22 13.79 -33.29
CA LEU A 13 -28.93 14.33 -32.85
C LEU A 13 -27.76 13.70 -33.60
N GLU A 14 -27.79 12.39 -33.85
CA GLU A 14 -26.73 11.73 -34.61
C GLU A 14 -26.65 12.23 -36.06
N LYS A 15 -27.81 12.47 -36.70
CA LYS A 15 -27.89 13.13 -38.03
C LYS A 15 -27.31 14.54 -38.04
N ASN A 16 -27.21 15.19 -36.88
CA ASN A 16 -26.65 16.53 -36.71
C ASN A 16 -25.30 16.47 -35.97
N TYR A 17 -24.57 15.36 -36.11
CA TYR A 17 -23.21 15.18 -35.60
C TYR A 17 -23.10 15.24 -34.07
N VAL A 18 -24.08 14.65 -33.37
CA VAL A 18 -24.02 14.45 -31.92
C VAL A 18 -24.46 13.03 -31.59
N ILE A 19 -23.51 12.19 -31.15
CA ILE A 19 -23.80 10.85 -30.64
C ILE A 19 -23.99 11.01 -29.13
N VAL A 20 -25.20 10.81 -28.62
CA VAL A 20 -25.51 11.06 -27.19
C VAL A 20 -24.97 9.96 -26.27
N GLU A 21 -25.08 8.70 -26.70
CA GLU A 21 -24.76 7.53 -25.90
C GLU A 21 -23.23 7.35 -25.75
N PRO A 22 -22.66 7.43 -24.53
CA PRO A 22 -21.24 7.26 -24.31
C PRO A 22 -20.72 5.89 -24.77
N GLU A 23 -21.48 4.82 -24.57
CA GLU A 23 -21.11 3.46 -24.96
C GLU A 23 -21.00 3.33 -26.49
N LYS A 24 -21.89 4.03 -27.22
CA LYS A 24 -21.82 4.09 -28.67
C LYS A 24 -20.60 4.87 -29.15
N ARG A 25 -20.28 6.01 -28.51
CA ARG A 25 -19.04 6.75 -28.79
C ARG A 25 -17.80 5.89 -28.51
N ALA A 26 -17.76 5.20 -27.37
CA ALA A 26 -16.68 4.30 -26.97
C ALA A 26 -16.44 3.22 -28.03
N ALA A 27 -17.49 2.52 -28.45
CA ALA A 27 -17.39 1.46 -29.47
C ALA A 27 -16.84 1.99 -30.81
N ILE A 28 -17.28 3.18 -31.23
CA ILE A 28 -16.80 3.83 -32.46
C ILE A 28 -15.33 4.20 -32.33
N ILE A 29 -14.93 4.85 -31.24
CA ILE A 29 -13.55 5.28 -30.98
C ILE A 29 -12.61 4.07 -30.97
N ARG A 30 -12.93 3.03 -30.19
CA ARG A 30 -12.12 1.80 -30.11
C ARG A 30 -11.91 1.17 -31.48
N ARG A 31 -12.98 1.04 -32.26
CA ARG A 31 -12.91 0.45 -33.60
C ARG A 31 -12.02 1.28 -34.53
N GLN A 32 -12.17 2.61 -34.51
CA GLN A 32 -11.38 3.49 -35.36
C GLN A 32 -9.89 3.47 -34.96
N ILE A 33 -9.59 3.53 -33.66
CA ILE A 33 -8.21 3.47 -33.15
C ILE A 33 -7.56 2.13 -33.53
N THR A 34 -8.25 1.02 -33.29
CA THR A 34 -7.74 -0.33 -33.59
C THR A 34 -7.45 -0.47 -35.09
N ALA A 35 -8.41 -0.11 -35.94
CA ALA A 35 -8.24 -0.19 -37.39
C ALA A 35 -7.09 0.71 -37.88
N LEU A 36 -6.94 1.93 -37.35
CA LEU A 36 -5.84 2.81 -37.71
C LEU A 36 -4.49 2.24 -37.28
N ALA A 37 -4.38 1.69 -36.07
CA ALA A 37 -3.14 1.06 -35.60
C ALA A 37 -2.75 -0.13 -36.49
N GLU A 38 -3.72 -1.00 -36.82
CA GLU A 38 -3.51 -2.16 -37.70
C GLU A 38 -3.02 -1.76 -39.09
N THR A 39 -3.55 -0.67 -39.67
CA THR A 39 -3.08 -0.17 -40.97
C THR A 39 -1.62 0.30 -40.96
N GLN A 40 -1.08 0.63 -39.78
CA GLN A 40 0.31 1.01 -39.59
C GLN A 40 1.21 -0.19 -39.19
N GLY A 41 0.66 -1.41 -39.18
CA GLY A 41 1.37 -2.62 -38.78
C GLY A 41 1.62 -2.71 -37.27
N GLY A 42 0.78 -2.04 -36.47
CA GLY A 42 0.94 -1.95 -35.03
C GLY A 42 -0.37 -2.10 -34.26
N THR A 43 -0.26 -1.90 -32.94
CA THR A 43 -1.37 -1.92 -31.99
C THR A 43 -1.30 -0.67 -31.12
N ALA A 44 -2.43 0.00 -30.93
CA ALA A 44 -2.53 1.10 -29.98
C ALA A 44 -2.89 0.56 -28.60
N VAL A 45 -2.15 0.97 -27.57
CA VAL A 45 -2.51 0.65 -26.19
C VAL A 45 -3.65 1.59 -25.78
N LEU A 46 -4.83 1.02 -25.57
CA LEU A 46 -6.00 1.75 -25.11
C LEU A 46 -5.97 1.80 -23.58
N ASP A 47 -5.41 2.87 -23.05
CA ASP A 47 -5.58 3.26 -21.65
C ASP A 47 -7.06 3.62 -21.43
N GLU A 48 -7.72 2.91 -20.52
CA GLU A 48 -9.16 3.01 -20.29
C GLU A 48 -9.55 4.36 -19.69
N ASP A 49 -8.70 4.95 -18.84
CA ASP A 49 -8.94 6.25 -18.24
C ASP A 49 -8.82 7.35 -19.31
N LEU A 50 -7.79 7.27 -20.16
CA LEU A 50 -7.65 8.18 -21.31
C LEU A 50 -8.84 8.04 -22.27
N LEU A 51 -9.25 6.80 -22.55
CA LEU A 51 -10.38 6.55 -23.45
C LEU A 51 -11.67 7.16 -22.89
N GLU A 52 -11.92 7.01 -21.59
CA GLU A 52 -13.05 7.63 -20.91
C GLU A 52 -13.00 9.16 -21.06
N GLU A 53 -11.86 9.80 -20.79
CA GLU A 53 -11.69 11.24 -20.99
C GLU A 53 -12.03 11.65 -22.43
N VAL A 54 -11.49 10.94 -23.44
CA VAL A 54 -11.75 11.21 -24.85
C VAL A 54 -13.22 11.03 -25.22
N ILE A 55 -13.92 10.03 -24.66
CA ILE A 55 -15.36 9.79 -24.88
C ILE A 55 -16.21 10.99 -24.42
N PHE A 56 -15.79 11.67 -23.35
CA PHE A 56 -16.49 12.83 -22.80
C PHE A 56 -15.99 14.18 -23.38
N LEU A 57 -14.87 14.19 -24.11
CA LEU A 57 -14.40 15.37 -24.85
C LEU A 57 -15.05 15.56 -26.21
N VAL A 58 -15.60 14.50 -26.82
CA VAL A 58 -16.11 14.52 -28.18
C VAL A 58 -17.58 14.11 -28.26
N GLU A 59 -18.34 14.80 -29.11
CA GLU A 59 -19.75 14.51 -29.39
C GLU A 59 -19.89 13.66 -30.67
N TYR A 60 -18.96 13.81 -31.61
CA TYR A 60 -18.89 13.02 -32.85
C TYR A 60 -17.45 12.60 -33.16
N PRO A 61 -17.02 11.39 -32.76
CA PRO A 61 -15.62 11.00 -32.85
C PRO A 61 -15.18 10.63 -34.28
N THR A 62 -14.10 11.29 -34.73
CA THR A 62 -13.30 10.82 -35.87
C THR A 62 -11.83 10.72 -35.45
N ALA A 63 -11.30 9.51 -35.42
CA ALA A 63 -9.91 9.24 -35.16
C ALA A 63 -9.05 9.51 -36.40
N LEU A 64 -7.82 9.96 -36.17
CA LEU A 64 -6.83 10.16 -37.21
C LEU A 64 -5.45 9.71 -36.70
N PHE A 65 -4.65 9.21 -37.61
CA PHE A 65 -3.26 8.87 -37.35
C PHE A 65 -2.36 10.05 -37.71
N GLY A 66 -1.42 10.39 -36.83
CA GLY A 66 -0.38 11.39 -37.04
C GLY A 66 1.02 10.80 -36.82
N ARG A 67 2.04 11.44 -37.39
CA ARG A 67 3.45 11.03 -37.28
C ARG A 67 4.32 12.11 -36.66
N PHE A 68 5.40 11.67 -36.03
CA PHE A 68 6.50 12.53 -35.61
C PHE A 68 7.82 11.98 -36.16
N GLU A 69 8.89 12.77 -36.07
CA GLU A 69 10.19 12.37 -36.58
C GLU A 69 10.79 11.18 -35.82
N GLU A 70 11.34 10.20 -36.53
CA GLU A 70 11.94 9.00 -35.93
C GLU A 70 13.10 9.29 -34.97
N THR A 71 13.78 10.43 -35.11
CA THR A 71 14.85 10.87 -34.19
C THR A 71 14.38 10.93 -32.73
N TYR A 72 13.10 11.20 -32.49
CA TYR A 72 12.57 11.24 -31.12
C TYR A 72 12.47 9.86 -30.49
N LEU A 73 12.51 8.76 -31.26
CA LEU A 73 12.55 7.39 -30.72
C LEU A 73 13.86 7.07 -29.96
N GLU A 74 14.85 7.97 -29.98
CA GLU A 74 16.01 7.89 -29.10
C GLU A 74 15.68 8.25 -27.63
N LEU A 75 14.56 8.92 -27.40
CA LEU A 75 14.08 9.24 -26.05
C LEU A 75 13.44 8.00 -25.42
N PRO A 76 13.51 7.83 -24.08
CA PRO A 76 12.79 6.77 -23.41
C PRO A 76 11.29 6.86 -23.67
N ASP A 77 10.62 5.71 -23.84
CA ASP A 77 9.19 5.64 -24.10
C ASP A 77 8.34 6.52 -23.15
N PRO A 78 8.58 6.57 -21.82
CA PRO A 78 7.80 7.44 -20.93
C PRO A 78 7.90 8.93 -21.29
N VAL A 79 9.05 9.40 -21.79
CA VAL A 79 9.25 10.79 -22.21
C VAL A 79 8.43 11.12 -23.45
N LEU A 80 8.21 10.14 -24.33
CA LEU A 80 7.37 10.27 -25.53
C LEU A 80 5.88 10.18 -25.18
N ILE A 81 5.52 9.21 -24.33
CA ILE A 81 4.14 8.88 -23.99
C ILE A 81 3.50 9.96 -23.12
N THR A 82 4.22 10.54 -22.15
CA THR A 82 3.63 11.52 -21.23
C THR A 82 3.06 12.74 -21.95
N PRO A 83 3.78 13.43 -22.86
CA PRO A 83 3.20 14.53 -23.65
C PRO A 83 2.05 14.08 -24.56
N MET A 84 2.12 12.87 -25.11
CA MET A 84 1.04 12.31 -25.94
C MET A 84 -0.23 12.11 -25.11
N ARG A 85 -0.13 11.44 -23.97
CA ARG A 85 -1.28 11.08 -23.11
C ARG A 85 -1.80 12.29 -22.34
N GLU A 86 -0.99 12.87 -21.46
CA GLU A 86 -1.43 13.86 -20.46
C GLU A 86 -1.78 15.22 -21.10
N HIS A 87 -0.98 15.65 -22.08
CA HIS A 87 -1.14 16.99 -22.65
C HIS A 87 -2.05 16.99 -23.88
N GLN A 88 -2.00 15.94 -24.69
CA GLN A 88 -2.63 15.93 -26.01
C GLN A 88 -3.75 14.89 -26.20
N ARG A 89 -3.95 13.96 -25.26
CA ARG A 89 -4.95 12.88 -25.33
C ARG A 89 -4.77 12.01 -26.57
N TYR A 90 -3.52 11.67 -26.85
CA TYR A 90 -3.12 10.81 -27.96
C TYR A 90 -2.83 9.40 -27.47
N PHE A 91 -3.17 8.42 -28.31
CA PHE A 91 -2.88 7.01 -28.09
C PHE A 91 -1.57 6.64 -28.81
N PRO A 92 -0.53 6.22 -28.08
CA PRO A 92 0.72 5.74 -28.68
C PRO A 92 0.48 4.45 -29.46
N VAL A 93 1.20 4.27 -30.57
CA VAL A 93 1.13 3.05 -31.40
C VAL A 93 2.43 2.26 -31.25
N TYR A 94 2.30 0.97 -30.96
CA TYR A 94 3.42 0.03 -30.86
C TYR A 94 3.47 -0.87 -32.07
N GLY A 95 4.67 -1.19 -32.55
CA GLY A 95 4.90 -2.15 -33.61
C GLY A 95 4.70 -3.59 -33.13
N ALA A 96 4.67 -4.52 -34.08
CA ALA A 96 4.59 -5.95 -33.78
C ALA A 96 5.79 -6.48 -32.97
N ASP A 97 6.90 -5.75 -32.93
CA ASP A 97 8.08 -6.05 -32.11
C ASP A 97 8.00 -5.51 -30.67
N GLY A 98 6.88 -4.88 -30.31
CA GLY A 98 6.63 -4.28 -29.00
C GLY A 98 7.30 -2.92 -28.80
N LYS A 99 7.94 -2.34 -29.82
CA LYS A 99 8.55 -1.01 -29.73
C LYS A 99 7.59 0.08 -30.13
N LEU A 100 7.76 1.27 -29.55
CA LEU A 100 6.99 2.44 -29.93
C LEU A 100 7.30 2.84 -31.38
N LEU A 101 6.25 3.03 -32.19
CA LEU A 101 6.38 3.59 -33.54
C LEU A 101 6.43 5.11 -33.47
N ASN A 102 6.91 5.76 -34.53
CA ASN A 102 6.88 7.22 -34.69
C ASN A 102 5.48 7.77 -35.04
N GLY A 103 4.45 7.25 -34.37
CA GLY A 103 3.06 7.48 -34.68
C GLY A 103 2.16 7.50 -33.46
N PHE A 104 1.09 8.26 -33.58
CA PHE A 104 0.06 8.39 -32.54
C PHE A 104 -1.31 8.48 -33.19
N ILE A 105 -2.34 8.14 -32.42
CA ILE A 105 -3.73 8.28 -32.85
C ILE A 105 -4.40 9.29 -31.94
N THR A 106 -5.14 10.21 -32.53
CA THR A 106 -5.94 11.20 -31.81
C THR A 106 -7.37 11.23 -32.31
N VAL A 107 -8.30 11.66 -31.47
CA VAL A 107 -9.72 11.71 -31.80
C VAL A 107 -10.19 13.16 -31.81
N ARG A 108 -10.66 13.64 -32.96
CA ARG A 108 -11.30 14.96 -33.04
C ARG A 108 -12.79 14.88 -32.79
N ASN A 109 -13.37 16.00 -32.36
CA ASN A 109 -14.79 16.22 -32.39
C ASN A 109 -15.24 16.73 -33.78
N GLY A 110 -15.87 15.87 -34.58
CA GLY A 110 -16.47 16.15 -35.88
C GLY A 110 -16.14 15.08 -36.93
N THR A 111 -16.61 15.28 -38.18
CA THR A 111 -16.41 14.43 -39.38
C THR A 111 -14.97 14.30 -39.94
N ALA A 112 -14.78 13.66 -41.09
CA ALA A 112 -13.50 13.59 -41.82
C ALA A 112 -13.13 14.89 -42.59
N GLU A 113 -13.95 15.93 -42.53
CA GLU A 113 -13.69 17.18 -43.25
C GLU A 113 -12.43 17.88 -42.71
N HIS A 114 -11.53 18.27 -43.64
CA HIS A 114 -10.22 18.88 -43.35
C HIS A 114 -9.32 18.07 -42.40
N ILE A 115 -9.45 16.73 -42.41
CA ILE A 115 -8.70 15.86 -41.50
C ILE A 115 -7.18 16.00 -41.63
N ASP A 116 -6.66 16.30 -42.83
CA ASP A 116 -5.22 16.49 -43.04
C ASP A 116 -4.72 17.80 -42.40
N THR A 117 -5.53 18.86 -42.38
CA THR A 117 -5.21 20.11 -41.67
C THR A 117 -5.15 19.86 -40.16
N VAL A 118 -6.11 19.10 -39.64
CA VAL A 118 -6.14 18.71 -38.22
C VAL A 118 -4.93 17.83 -37.89
N ARG A 119 -4.58 16.86 -38.75
CA ARG A 119 -3.39 16.03 -38.60
C ARG A 119 -2.13 16.88 -38.51
N ALA A 120 -1.89 17.74 -39.49
CA ALA A 120 -0.71 18.61 -39.51
C ALA A 120 -0.62 19.54 -38.28
N GLY A 121 -1.76 20.01 -37.77
CA GLY A 121 -1.83 20.78 -36.54
C GLY A 121 -1.38 19.98 -35.31
N ASN A 122 -1.91 18.78 -35.13
CA ASN A 122 -1.55 17.89 -34.02
C ASN A 122 -0.07 17.46 -34.09
N GLU A 123 0.41 17.09 -35.28
CA GLU A 123 1.83 16.75 -35.50
C GLU A 123 2.76 17.92 -35.15
N LYS A 124 2.39 19.15 -35.53
CA LYS A 124 3.17 20.34 -35.20
C LYS A 124 3.22 20.61 -33.69
N VAL A 125 2.11 20.44 -32.99
CA VAL A 125 2.03 20.63 -31.53
C VAL A 125 2.87 19.59 -30.81
N LEU A 126 2.75 18.32 -31.19
CA LEU A 126 3.54 17.24 -30.60
C LEU A 126 5.03 17.43 -30.86
N ARG A 127 5.42 17.76 -32.10
CA ARG A 127 6.82 18.02 -32.45
C ARG A 127 7.46 19.09 -31.56
N ALA A 128 6.75 20.18 -31.28
CA ALA A 128 7.27 21.22 -30.39
C ALA A 128 7.53 20.68 -28.97
N ARG A 129 6.60 19.90 -28.42
CA ARG A 129 6.76 19.27 -27.10
C ARG A 129 7.88 18.24 -27.05
N LEU A 130 8.03 17.43 -28.09
CA LEU A 130 9.10 16.45 -28.19
C LEU A 130 10.47 17.11 -28.39
N ALA A 131 10.53 18.25 -29.08
CA ALA A 131 11.75 19.04 -29.18
C ALA A 131 12.20 19.57 -27.81
N ASP A 132 11.26 20.08 -27.00
CA ASP A 132 11.54 20.52 -25.62
C ASP A 132 12.01 19.35 -24.76
N ALA A 133 11.31 18.21 -24.81
CA ALA A 133 11.69 17.00 -24.08
C ALA A 133 13.08 16.50 -24.49
N LYS A 134 13.40 16.51 -25.79
CA LYS A 134 14.73 16.16 -26.28
C LYS A 134 15.80 17.11 -25.76
N PHE A 135 15.52 18.41 -25.76
CA PHE A 135 16.45 19.40 -25.22
C PHE A 135 16.77 19.11 -23.74
N PHE A 136 15.75 18.86 -22.90
CA PHE A 136 15.96 18.54 -21.49
C PHE A 136 16.71 17.21 -21.29
N TRP A 137 16.38 16.19 -22.07
CA TRP A 137 17.07 14.90 -22.04
C TRP A 137 18.57 15.04 -22.38
N ASP A 138 18.89 15.81 -23.41
CA ASP A 138 20.27 16.05 -23.81
C ASP A 138 21.02 16.94 -22.79
N GLU A 139 20.32 17.87 -22.14
CA GLU A 139 20.87 18.70 -21.05
C GLU A 139 21.20 17.86 -19.81
N ASP A 140 20.25 17.04 -19.36
CA ASP A 140 20.40 16.21 -18.15
C ASP A 140 21.54 15.19 -18.29
N ARG A 141 21.78 14.69 -19.50
CA ARG A 141 22.86 13.72 -19.78
C ARG A 141 24.28 14.30 -19.71
N LYS A 142 24.43 15.62 -19.55
CA LYS A 142 25.74 16.25 -19.36
C LYS A 142 26.34 15.97 -17.99
N ALA A 143 25.53 15.60 -17.01
CA ALA A 143 25.96 15.21 -15.67
C ALA A 143 25.35 13.85 -15.27
N PRO A 144 26.05 13.04 -14.47
CA PRO A 144 25.43 11.83 -13.93
C PRO A 144 24.41 12.17 -12.85
N LEU A 145 23.39 11.32 -12.68
CA LEU A 145 22.32 11.46 -11.69
C LEU A 145 22.86 11.72 -10.27
N CYS A 146 23.97 11.08 -9.91
CA CYS A 146 24.57 11.24 -8.60
C CYS A 146 25.12 12.66 -8.33
N ALA A 147 25.44 13.44 -9.37
CA ALA A 147 25.89 14.82 -9.22
C ALA A 147 24.77 15.74 -8.69
N HIS A 148 23.52 15.41 -9.01
CA HIS A 148 22.34 16.17 -8.59
C HIS A 148 21.97 16.00 -7.11
N VAL A 149 22.53 15.01 -6.42
CA VAL A 149 22.23 14.76 -4.99
C VAL A 149 22.55 16.00 -4.14
N GLU A 150 23.67 16.66 -4.40
CA GLU A 150 24.07 17.84 -3.62
C GLU A 150 23.21 19.07 -3.93
N GLU A 151 22.67 19.15 -5.14
CA GLU A 151 21.78 20.24 -5.56
C GLU A 151 20.43 20.22 -4.82
N LEU A 152 20.03 19.08 -4.25
CA LEU A 152 18.83 18.93 -3.42
C LEU A 152 18.83 19.82 -2.17
N LYS A 153 19.98 20.40 -1.80
CA LYS A 153 20.08 21.42 -0.73
C LYS A 153 19.32 22.71 -1.09
N THR A 154 19.06 22.94 -2.37
CA THR A 154 18.34 24.14 -2.86
C THR A 154 16.83 24.00 -2.78
N VAL A 155 16.32 22.77 -2.67
CA VAL A 155 14.88 22.47 -2.66
C VAL A 155 14.43 22.27 -1.22
N VAL A 156 13.56 23.16 -0.74
CA VAL A 156 12.94 23.04 0.58
C VAL A 156 11.97 21.85 0.55
N PHE A 157 12.11 20.92 1.50
CA PHE A 157 11.18 19.79 1.61
C PHE A 157 9.83 20.27 2.16
N GLN A 158 9.86 20.92 3.32
CA GLN A 158 8.71 21.55 3.96
C GLN A 158 9.23 22.55 4.99
N GLU A 159 8.48 23.62 5.26
CA GLU A 159 8.85 24.64 6.23
C GLU A 159 9.22 24.02 7.59
N GLY A 160 10.45 24.29 8.04
CA GLY A 160 10.99 23.78 9.31
C GLY A 160 11.43 22.31 9.32
N LEU A 161 11.43 21.60 8.19
CA LEU A 161 11.90 20.20 8.05
C LEU A 161 13.17 20.07 7.19
N GLY A 162 13.74 21.20 6.76
CA GLY A 162 14.98 21.27 5.97
C GLY A 162 14.75 21.12 4.48
N THR A 163 15.76 20.59 3.81
CA THR A 163 15.85 20.46 2.35
C THR A 163 15.55 19.02 1.90
N MET A 164 15.39 18.82 0.59
CA MET A 164 15.29 17.48 0.02
C MET A 164 16.58 16.68 0.22
N ARG A 165 17.74 17.34 0.36
CA ARG A 165 19.00 16.69 0.75
C ARG A 165 18.92 16.13 2.17
N ASP A 166 18.38 16.90 3.11
CA ASP A 166 18.19 16.47 4.50
C ASP A 166 17.22 15.30 4.58
N LYS A 167 16.13 15.35 3.81
CA LYS A 167 15.19 14.24 3.65
C LYS A 167 15.88 12.99 3.09
N GLY A 168 16.71 13.13 2.05
CA GLY A 168 17.48 12.02 1.49
C GLY A 168 18.37 11.30 2.52
N GLU A 169 19.05 12.04 3.41
CA GLU A 169 19.82 11.41 4.50
C GLU A 169 18.91 10.68 5.49
N ARG A 170 17.78 11.27 5.88
CA ARG A 170 16.84 10.59 6.80
C ARG A 170 16.26 9.32 6.18
N ILE A 171 15.95 9.33 4.88
CA ILE A 171 15.50 8.14 4.15
C ILE A 171 16.57 7.05 4.19
N LYS A 172 17.84 7.40 3.96
CA LYS A 172 18.95 6.45 4.02
C LYS A 172 19.13 5.85 5.41
N GLU A 173 19.09 6.67 6.47
CA GLU A 173 19.18 6.21 7.87
C GLU A 173 18.00 5.30 8.25
N LEU A 174 16.77 5.68 7.88
CA LEU A 174 15.57 4.85 8.10
C LEU A 174 15.65 3.53 7.35
N SER A 175 16.12 3.56 6.09
CA SER A 175 16.30 2.35 5.28
C SER A 175 17.35 1.41 5.89
N ALA A 176 18.43 1.96 6.45
CA ALA A 176 19.44 1.20 7.19
C ALA A 176 18.87 0.54 8.45
N ALA A 177 18.07 1.28 9.22
CA ALA A 177 17.42 0.75 10.42
C ALA A 177 16.42 -0.37 10.08
N LEU A 178 15.61 -0.19 9.03
CA LEU A 178 14.71 -1.22 8.50
C LEU A 178 15.47 -2.47 8.07
N GLY A 179 16.54 -2.31 7.28
CA GLY A 179 17.36 -3.42 6.81
C GLY A 179 17.98 -4.21 7.96
N LYS A 180 18.40 -3.52 9.02
CA LYS A 180 18.93 -4.17 10.23
C LYS A 180 17.86 -4.94 11.02
N GLU A 181 16.70 -4.35 11.25
CA GLU A 181 15.61 -5.02 11.99
C GLU A 181 15.10 -6.26 11.24
N LEU A 182 15.06 -6.18 9.90
CA LEU A 182 14.64 -7.28 9.02
C LEU A 182 15.78 -8.25 8.65
N ALA A 183 16.98 -8.06 9.20
CA ALA A 183 18.16 -8.89 8.91
C ALA A 183 18.47 -9.06 7.41
N ILE A 184 18.31 -7.98 6.63
CA ILE A 184 18.60 -7.97 5.20
C ILE A 184 20.10 -8.20 4.96
N PRO A 185 20.51 -9.09 4.05
CA PRO A 185 21.91 -9.37 3.77
C PRO A 185 22.70 -8.13 3.31
N ASP A 186 23.97 -8.03 3.70
CA ASP A 186 24.84 -6.87 3.41
C ASP A 186 24.87 -6.49 1.93
N ARG A 187 24.85 -7.48 1.02
CA ARG A 187 24.83 -7.26 -0.42
C ARG A 187 23.57 -6.52 -0.88
N GLU A 188 22.40 -6.93 -0.39
CA GLU A 188 21.14 -6.25 -0.68
C GLU A 188 21.06 -4.90 0.03
N MET A 189 21.61 -4.81 1.24
CA MET A 189 21.67 -3.55 1.97
C MET A 189 22.49 -2.48 1.23
N ALA A 190 23.56 -2.87 0.52
CA ALA A 190 24.31 -1.94 -0.33
C ALA A 190 23.45 -1.35 -1.46
N VAL A 191 22.58 -2.16 -2.07
CA VAL A 191 21.60 -1.71 -3.08
C VAL A 191 20.59 -0.75 -2.46
N VAL A 192 20.04 -1.10 -1.29
CA VAL A 192 19.09 -0.26 -0.54
C VAL A 192 19.68 1.12 -0.24
N LEU A 193 20.91 1.18 0.28
CA LEU A 193 21.57 2.45 0.63
C LEU A 193 21.91 3.28 -0.61
N ARG A 194 22.33 2.64 -1.70
CA ARG A 194 22.61 3.33 -2.96
C ARG A 194 21.33 3.91 -3.58
N ALA A 195 20.25 3.14 -3.58
CA ALA A 195 18.94 3.61 -4.02
C ALA A 195 18.43 4.77 -3.16
N ALA A 196 18.52 4.68 -1.83
CA ALA A 196 18.10 5.74 -0.92
C ALA A 196 18.84 7.07 -1.17
N LEU A 197 20.14 7.01 -1.47
CA LEU A 197 20.95 8.20 -1.79
C LEU A 197 20.47 8.89 -3.08
N LEU A 198 20.12 8.11 -4.10
CA LEU A 198 19.76 8.60 -5.42
C LEU A 198 18.26 8.85 -5.59
N ALA A 199 17.42 8.37 -4.67
CA ALA A 199 15.97 8.29 -4.79
C ALA A 199 15.29 9.61 -5.20
N LYS A 200 15.83 10.76 -4.79
CA LYS A 200 15.26 12.09 -5.06
C LYS A 200 16.11 12.93 -6.01
N ALA A 201 17.22 12.41 -6.53
CA ALA A 201 18.18 13.18 -7.31
C ALA A 201 17.59 13.69 -8.64
N ASP A 202 16.64 12.96 -9.21
CA ASP A 202 15.99 13.32 -10.45
C ASP A 202 15.13 14.59 -10.35
N LEU A 203 14.70 14.99 -9.16
CA LEU A 203 13.99 16.27 -8.94
C LEU A 203 14.78 17.50 -9.39
N MET A 204 16.10 17.39 -9.51
CA MET A 204 16.97 18.49 -9.97
C MET A 204 17.18 18.51 -11.48
N THR A 205 16.79 17.43 -12.17
CA THR A 205 16.91 17.32 -13.62
C THR A 205 15.96 18.29 -14.31
N ALA A 206 16.37 18.83 -15.45
CA ALA A 206 15.55 19.71 -16.26
C ALA A 206 14.29 18.99 -16.75
N MET A 207 14.39 17.70 -17.08
CA MET A 207 13.23 16.89 -17.48
C MET A 207 12.16 16.85 -16.40
N VAL A 208 12.51 16.55 -15.14
CA VAL A 208 11.50 16.45 -14.05
C VAL A 208 10.98 17.82 -13.61
N LYS A 209 11.79 18.89 -13.76
CA LYS A 209 11.32 20.26 -13.52
C LYS A 209 10.22 20.68 -14.49
N GLU A 210 10.32 20.28 -15.76
CA GLU A 210 9.28 20.56 -16.75
C GLU A 210 8.11 19.54 -16.68
N PHE A 211 8.44 18.25 -16.53
CA PHE A 211 7.49 17.13 -16.55
C PHE A 211 7.48 16.43 -15.18
N THR A 212 6.82 17.05 -14.21
CA THR A 212 6.82 16.57 -12.82
C THR A 212 6.21 15.17 -12.65
N GLU A 213 5.40 14.71 -13.60
CA GLU A 213 4.81 13.38 -13.63
C GLU A 213 5.85 12.28 -13.89
N LEU A 214 7.01 12.64 -14.46
CA LEU A 214 8.10 11.72 -14.79
C LEU A 214 9.09 11.48 -13.63
N GLN A 215 8.87 12.08 -12.46
CA GLN A 215 9.70 11.79 -11.28
C GLN A 215 9.67 10.29 -10.93
N GLY A 216 10.78 9.77 -10.42
CA GLY A 216 11.05 8.34 -10.21
C GLY A 216 11.34 7.59 -11.51
N VAL A 217 10.57 7.83 -12.58
CA VAL A 217 10.77 7.21 -13.89
C VAL A 217 12.08 7.70 -14.49
N MET A 218 12.30 9.02 -14.53
CA MET A 218 13.57 9.56 -15.04
C MET A 218 14.74 9.20 -14.13
N GLY A 219 14.55 9.18 -12.81
CA GLY A 219 15.57 8.67 -11.89
C GLY A 219 16.05 7.27 -12.24
N ARG A 220 15.13 6.35 -12.58
CA ARG A 220 15.49 5.01 -13.06
C ARG A 220 16.22 5.03 -14.39
N GLU A 221 15.71 5.76 -15.39
CA GLU A 221 16.32 5.78 -16.73
C GLU A 221 17.72 6.40 -16.69
N TYR A 222 17.91 7.50 -15.94
CA TYR A 222 19.23 8.11 -15.75
C TYR A 222 20.18 7.21 -14.96
N ALA A 223 19.72 6.54 -13.91
CA ALA A 223 20.53 5.57 -13.18
C ALA A 223 21.03 4.43 -14.08
N ARG A 224 20.15 3.87 -14.93
CA ARG A 224 20.52 2.85 -15.93
C ARG A 224 21.55 3.38 -16.93
N LEU A 225 21.33 4.58 -17.46
CA LEU A 225 22.27 5.21 -18.39
C LEU A 225 23.64 5.48 -17.76
N ASN A 226 23.69 5.77 -16.47
CA ASN A 226 24.94 5.99 -15.74
C ASN A 226 25.62 4.69 -15.28
N GLY A 227 25.04 3.52 -15.58
CA GLY A 227 25.63 2.23 -15.26
C GLY A 227 25.46 1.80 -13.79
N GLU A 228 24.46 2.33 -13.08
CA GLU A 228 24.08 1.82 -11.76
C GLU A 228 23.58 0.37 -11.85
N ASP A 229 23.63 -0.35 -10.72
CA ASP A 229 23.03 -1.69 -10.62
C ASP A 229 21.54 -1.62 -11.03
N PRO A 230 21.04 -2.54 -11.89
CA PRO A 230 19.64 -2.55 -12.30
C PRO A 230 18.65 -2.54 -11.12
N LEU A 231 18.99 -3.16 -9.99
CA LEU A 231 18.15 -3.16 -8.79
C LEU A 231 18.14 -1.79 -8.09
N VAL A 232 19.24 -1.03 -8.15
CA VAL A 232 19.27 0.36 -7.67
C VAL A 232 18.33 1.21 -8.52
N ALA A 233 18.45 1.11 -9.85
CA ALA A 233 17.62 1.88 -10.75
C ALA A 233 16.12 1.55 -10.57
N GLU A 234 15.77 0.27 -10.46
CA GLU A 234 14.37 -0.12 -10.22
C GLU A 234 13.87 0.39 -8.87
N ALA A 235 14.67 0.32 -7.81
CA ALA A 235 14.30 0.85 -6.49
C ALA A 235 14.08 2.37 -6.49
N ILE A 236 14.81 3.14 -7.31
CA ILE A 236 14.57 4.58 -7.48
C ILE A 236 13.18 4.84 -8.05
N PHE A 237 12.67 4.01 -8.95
CA PHE A 237 11.28 4.11 -9.41
C PHE A 237 10.30 3.60 -8.34
N GLU A 238 10.55 2.39 -7.82
CA GLU A 238 9.64 1.67 -6.94
C GLU A 238 9.38 2.36 -5.60
N HIS A 239 10.31 3.16 -5.06
CA HIS A 239 10.09 3.80 -3.75
C HIS A 239 8.90 4.79 -3.76
N TYR A 240 8.53 5.31 -4.93
CA TYR A 240 7.32 6.12 -5.08
C TYR A 240 6.04 5.29 -4.95
N LEU A 241 6.08 4.00 -5.25
CA LEU A 241 4.93 3.11 -5.22
C LEU A 241 4.46 2.81 -3.77
N PRO A 242 3.15 2.56 -3.56
CA PRO A 242 2.06 2.92 -4.45
C PRO A 242 1.81 4.45 -4.43
N ARG A 243 1.55 5.06 -5.60
CA ARG A 243 1.31 6.51 -5.74
C ARG A 243 -0.16 6.89 -5.54
N PHE A 244 -1.07 5.96 -5.80
CA PHE A 244 -2.52 6.09 -5.63
C PHE A 244 -3.14 4.73 -5.24
N ALA A 245 -4.42 4.73 -4.87
CA ALA A 245 -5.12 3.50 -4.50
C ALA A 245 -5.27 2.59 -5.74
N GLY A 246 -4.82 1.34 -5.65
CA GLY A 246 -4.79 0.39 -6.76
C GLY A 246 -3.53 0.45 -7.63
N ASP A 247 -2.58 1.34 -7.35
CA ASP A 247 -1.25 1.32 -8.00
C ASP A 247 -0.47 0.06 -7.59
N GLY A 248 0.53 -0.31 -8.39
CA GLY A 248 1.41 -1.44 -8.08
C GLY A 248 2.18 -1.25 -6.77
N LEU A 249 2.58 -2.35 -6.15
CA LEU A 249 3.49 -2.34 -4.98
C LEU A 249 4.94 -2.54 -5.43
N PRO A 250 5.93 -1.98 -4.70
CA PRO A 250 7.34 -2.23 -4.97
C PRO A 250 7.65 -3.72 -4.87
N GLN A 251 8.39 -4.27 -5.84
CA GLN A 251 8.73 -5.69 -5.90
C GLN A 251 10.11 -5.98 -5.30
N THR A 252 11.08 -5.09 -5.50
CA THR A 252 12.44 -5.30 -4.99
C THR A 252 12.55 -5.01 -3.48
N THR A 253 13.46 -5.69 -2.79
CA THR A 253 13.78 -5.40 -1.38
C THR A 253 14.13 -3.91 -1.18
N ALA A 254 14.92 -3.34 -2.09
CA ALA A 254 15.32 -1.95 -2.05
C ALA A 254 14.15 -0.98 -2.26
N GLY A 255 13.29 -1.22 -3.25
CA GLY A 255 12.07 -0.43 -3.46
C GLY A 255 11.14 -0.45 -2.25
N LYS A 256 10.95 -1.62 -1.63
CA LYS A 256 10.13 -1.80 -0.42
C LYS A 256 10.68 -0.99 0.75
N LEU A 257 11.98 -1.14 1.08
CA LEU A 257 12.59 -0.48 2.24
C LEU A 257 12.69 1.03 2.05
N VAL A 258 13.15 1.50 0.89
CA VAL A 258 13.27 2.94 0.61
C VAL A 258 11.89 3.58 0.52
N GLY A 259 10.90 2.90 -0.05
CA GLY A 259 9.52 3.39 -0.13
C GLY A 259 8.87 3.53 1.25
N VAL A 260 9.05 2.55 2.14
CA VAL A 260 8.60 2.65 3.53
C VAL A 260 9.32 3.79 4.26
N ALA A 261 10.65 3.90 4.12
CA ALA A 261 11.43 4.95 4.75
C ALA A 261 11.01 6.36 4.30
N ASP A 262 10.80 6.58 2.99
CA ASP A 262 10.37 7.87 2.44
C ASP A 262 8.99 8.31 2.94
N LYS A 263 8.02 7.39 2.88
CA LYS A 263 6.67 7.64 3.37
C LYS A 263 6.66 7.86 4.87
N MET A 264 7.47 7.11 5.62
CA MET A 264 7.58 7.25 7.08
C MET A 264 8.17 8.60 7.47
N ASP A 265 9.25 9.03 6.81
CA ASP A 265 9.86 10.34 7.04
C ASP A 265 8.87 11.47 6.78
N THR A 266 8.10 11.39 5.69
CA THR A 266 7.09 12.39 5.35
C THR A 266 5.98 12.43 6.41
N ILE A 267 5.44 11.27 6.82
CA ILE A 267 4.39 11.19 7.83
C ILE A 267 4.87 11.75 9.17
N ALA A 268 6.02 11.27 9.68
CA ALA A 268 6.58 11.73 10.95
C ALA A 268 6.93 13.23 10.89
N GLY A 269 7.52 13.69 9.78
CA GLY A 269 7.88 15.07 9.51
C GLY A 269 6.67 16.00 9.59
N THR A 270 5.67 15.77 8.75
CA THR A 270 4.47 16.60 8.65
C THR A 270 3.65 16.57 9.95
N VAL A 271 3.51 15.40 10.59
CA VAL A 271 2.80 15.28 11.88
C VAL A 271 3.56 15.99 13.00
N SER A 272 4.90 16.00 13.00
CA SER A 272 5.70 16.76 13.98
C SER A 272 5.47 18.28 13.92
N ARG A 273 4.98 18.78 12.78
CA ARG A 273 4.59 20.19 12.58
C ARG A 273 3.15 20.48 13.02
N GLY A 274 2.44 19.49 13.56
CA GLY A 274 1.03 19.63 13.97
C GLY A 274 0.04 19.52 12.83
N LEU A 275 0.47 19.04 11.66
CA LEU A 275 -0.34 18.93 10.44
C LEU A 275 -0.92 17.53 10.25
N MET A 276 -1.46 16.96 11.33
CA MET A 276 -2.15 15.67 11.26
C MET A 276 -3.50 15.85 10.54
N PRO A 277 -3.87 15.00 9.56
CA PRO A 277 -5.09 15.20 8.78
C PRO A 277 -6.34 15.04 9.65
N THR A 278 -7.18 16.07 9.72
CA THR A 278 -8.47 16.06 10.43
C THR A 278 -9.65 15.99 9.44
N GLY A 279 -10.72 15.29 9.79
CA GLY A 279 -11.92 15.19 8.95
C GLY A 279 -11.64 14.55 7.58
N SER A 280 -12.22 15.06 6.50
CA SER A 280 -12.05 14.49 5.15
C SER A 280 -10.79 14.95 4.42
N GLN A 281 -10.18 16.08 4.81
CA GLN A 281 -9.05 16.66 4.09
C GLN A 281 -7.72 15.99 4.44
N ASP A 282 -6.88 15.80 3.42
CA ASP A 282 -5.52 15.26 3.54
C ASP A 282 -4.58 15.96 2.53
N PRO A 283 -4.20 17.22 2.78
CA PRO A 283 -3.46 18.04 1.81
C PRO A 283 -2.06 17.51 1.48
N TYR A 284 -1.47 16.71 2.38
CA TYR A 284 -0.14 16.12 2.21
C TYR A 284 -0.20 14.61 1.86
N ALA A 285 -1.39 14.10 1.54
CA ALA A 285 -1.63 12.69 1.20
C ALA A 285 -1.10 11.69 2.25
N LEU A 286 -1.08 12.06 3.54
CA LEU A 286 -0.51 11.23 4.60
C LEU A 286 -1.29 9.94 4.82
N ARG A 287 -2.62 9.96 4.61
CA ARG A 287 -3.46 8.74 4.71
C ARG A 287 -3.08 7.74 3.63
N ARG A 288 -2.87 8.25 2.41
CA ARG A 288 -2.45 7.45 1.26
C ARG A 288 -1.05 6.87 1.49
N GLN A 289 -0.12 7.68 1.99
CA GLN A 289 1.23 7.22 2.31
C GLN A 289 1.24 6.16 3.43
N ALA A 290 0.45 6.35 4.50
CA ALA A 290 0.32 5.35 5.55
C ALA A 290 -0.30 4.05 5.06
N LEU A 291 -1.33 4.14 4.21
CA LEU A 291 -1.93 2.97 3.57
C LEU A 291 -0.90 2.25 2.68
N GLY A 292 -0.09 2.98 1.93
CA GLY A 292 1.02 2.43 1.15
C GLY A 292 2.02 1.66 2.00
N ILE A 293 2.44 2.20 3.15
CA ILE A 293 3.32 1.49 4.08
C ILE A 293 2.66 0.19 4.58
N VAL A 294 1.41 0.26 5.03
CA VAL A 294 0.69 -0.92 5.55
C VAL A 294 0.60 -2.01 4.47
N ASN A 295 0.25 -1.66 3.24
CA ASN A 295 0.19 -2.60 2.13
C ASN A 295 1.56 -3.20 1.81
N ILE A 296 2.64 -2.40 1.80
CA ILE A 296 3.99 -2.90 1.56
C ILE A 296 4.39 -3.91 2.66
N LEU A 297 4.12 -3.61 3.92
CA LEU A 297 4.46 -4.51 5.04
C LEU A 297 3.68 -5.83 4.97
N ILE A 298 2.39 -5.77 4.64
CA ILE A 298 1.52 -6.95 4.49
C ILE A 298 1.99 -7.81 3.31
N ASP A 299 2.15 -7.21 2.13
CA ASP A 299 2.56 -7.91 0.90
C ASP A 299 3.95 -8.57 1.04
N SER A 300 4.86 -7.89 1.72
CA SER A 300 6.23 -8.38 1.91
C SER A 300 6.38 -9.40 3.04
N GLY A 301 5.35 -9.56 3.88
CA GLY A 301 5.44 -10.38 5.09
C GLY A 301 6.46 -9.85 6.12
N TYR A 302 6.68 -8.54 6.15
CA TYR A 302 7.66 -7.92 7.03
C TYR A 302 7.08 -7.69 8.43
N SER A 303 7.59 -8.46 9.39
CA SER A 303 7.31 -8.33 10.82
C SER A 303 8.32 -7.35 11.44
N LEU A 304 7.83 -6.19 11.90
CA LEU A 304 8.63 -5.16 12.55
C LEU A 304 7.79 -4.29 13.49
N SER A 305 8.45 -3.63 14.46
CA SER A 305 7.80 -2.68 15.36
C SER A 305 7.65 -1.31 14.70
N LEU A 306 6.41 -0.93 14.38
CA LEU A 306 6.07 0.38 13.85
C LEU A 306 6.45 1.49 14.84
N THR A 307 6.29 1.24 16.14
CA THR A 307 6.63 2.17 17.23
C THR A 307 8.11 2.50 17.24
N LYS A 308 8.99 1.49 17.12
CA LYS A 308 10.44 1.73 17.04
C LYS A 308 10.79 2.58 15.82
N LEU A 309 10.19 2.26 14.67
CA LEU A 309 10.45 2.96 13.41
C LEU A 309 9.97 4.43 13.45
N LEU A 310 8.76 4.67 13.95
CA LEU A 310 8.20 6.01 14.15
C LEU A 310 9.04 6.83 15.12
N LYS A 311 9.45 6.22 16.25
CA LYS A 311 10.33 6.88 17.22
C LYS A 311 11.65 7.29 16.57
N TYR A 312 12.28 6.37 15.83
CA TYR A 312 13.54 6.65 15.15
C TYR A 312 13.40 7.77 14.10
N ALA A 313 12.30 7.81 13.35
CA ALA A 313 12.01 8.92 12.43
C ALA A 313 11.89 10.26 13.16
N LEU A 314 11.20 10.30 14.31
CA LEU A 314 11.07 11.51 15.15
C LEU A 314 12.42 11.96 15.75
N ASP A 315 13.29 11.01 16.09
CA ASP A 315 14.65 11.28 16.58
C ASP A 315 15.52 11.92 15.49
N LEU A 316 15.47 11.39 14.26
CA LEU A 316 16.18 11.97 13.10
C LEU A 316 15.69 13.39 12.77
N LEU A 317 14.42 13.67 13.02
CA LEU A 317 13.80 15.00 12.91
C LEU A 317 14.08 15.92 14.10
N LYS A 318 14.83 15.43 15.11
CA LYS A 318 15.19 16.16 16.34
C LYS A 318 13.97 16.70 17.10
N VAL A 319 12.87 15.95 17.08
CA VAL A 319 11.67 16.28 17.85
C VAL A 319 11.96 16.05 19.33
N LYS A 320 11.71 17.07 20.17
CA LYS A 320 11.94 16.99 21.62
C LYS A 320 11.16 15.82 22.24
N GLU A 321 11.81 15.04 23.11
CA GLU A 321 11.24 13.87 23.79
C GLU A 321 9.87 14.14 24.43
N ALA A 322 9.71 15.28 25.11
CA ALA A 322 8.44 15.67 25.75
C ALA A 322 7.24 15.77 24.79
N LYS A 323 7.47 15.92 23.48
CA LYS A 323 6.42 15.89 22.45
C LYS A 323 6.29 14.54 21.76
N GLN A 324 7.31 13.69 21.83
CA GLN A 324 7.35 12.42 21.09
C GLN A 324 6.26 11.46 21.56
N GLU A 325 6.03 11.30 22.86
CA GLU A 325 5.04 10.35 23.38
C GLU A 325 3.63 10.62 22.82
N LYS A 326 3.20 11.88 22.84
CA LYS A 326 1.89 12.28 22.30
C LYS A 326 1.81 12.08 20.79
N LEU A 327 2.87 12.41 20.06
CA LEU A 327 2.92 12.22 18.61
C LEU A 327 2.90 10.74 18.24
N LEU A 328 3.62 9.91 19.00
CA LEU A 328 3.73 8.47 18.79
C LEU A 328 2.37 7.79 18.98
N ALA A 329 1.64 8.13 20.05
CA ALA A 329 0.29 7.61 20.27
C ALA A 329 -0.67 7.98 19.12
N GLY A 330 -0.64 9.24 18.67
CA GLY A 330 -1.45 9.67 17.53
C GLY A 330 -1.07 8.98 16.22
N LEU A 331 0.23 8.77 15.98
CA LEU A 331 0.73 8.06 14.81
C LEU A 331 0.36 6.57 14.85
N GLN A 332 0.44 5.92 16.01
CA GLN A 332 -0.01 4.53 16.16
C GLN A 332 -1.50 4.39 15.85
N GLU A 333 -2.35 5.26 16.41
CA GLU A 333 -3.78 5.27 16.11
C GLU A 333 -4.03 5.52 14.61
N PHE A 334 -3.26 6.45 14.02
CA PHE A 334 -3.30 6.74 12.60
C PHE A 334 -3.02 5.49 11.75
N PHE A 335 -1.99 4.69 12.05
CA PHE A 335 -1.74 3.44 11.32
C PHE A 335 -2.76 2.34 11.62
N GLN A 336 -3.18 2.20 12.89
CA GLN A 336 -4.21 1.23 13.29
C GLN A 336 -5.50 1.40 12.49
N MET A 337 -5.96 2.64 12.31
CA MET A 337 -7.16 2.92 11.50
C MET A 337 -7.01 2.43 10.05
N ARG A 338 -5.80 2.36 9.50
CA ARG A 338 -5.56 1.95 8.09
C ARG A 338 -5.58 0.44 7.97
N LEU A 339 -4.99 -0.24 8.96
CA LEU A 339 -5.11 -1.68 9.08
C LEU A 339 -6.57 -2.10 9.30
N ARG A 340 -7.35 -1.39 10.14
CA ARG A 340 -8.79 -1.62 10.32
C ARG A 340 -9.54 -1.54 8.98
N ASN A 341 -9.30 -0.49 8.21
CA ASN A 341 -9.95 -0.30 6.91
C ASN A 341 -9.60 -1.43 5.93
N ILE A 342 -8.32 -1.82 5.83
CA ILE A 342 -7.91 -2.94 4.97
C ILE A 342 -8.61 -4.24 5.37
N LEU A 343 -8.66 -4.55 6.67
CA LEU A 343 -9.33 -5.77 7.15
C LEU A 343 -10.83 -5.74 6.86
N SER A 344 -11.47 -4.58 7.04
CA SER A 344 -12.88 -4.38 6.73
C SER A 344 -13.16 -4.54 5.23
N ASP A 345 -12.31 -3.97 4.37
CA ASP A 345 -12.44 -4.08 2.91
C ASP A 345 -12.25 -5.54 2.43
N GLN A 346 -11.47 -6.33 3.18
CA GLN A 346 -11.30 -7.78 2.97
C GLN A 346 -12.42 -8.64 3.58
N GLY A 347 -13.46 -8.03 4.18
CA GLY A 347 -14.62 -8.72 4.71
C GLY A 347 -14.46 -9.27 6.13
N VAL A 348 -13.42 -8.88 6.87
CA VAL A 348 -13.26 -9.28 8.27
C VAL A 348 -14.31 -8.55 9.13
N ARG A 349 -15.01 -9.30 9.99
CA ARG A 349 -16.04 -8.76 10.89
C ARG A 349 -15.47 -7.71 11.84
N TYR A 350 -16.25 -6.66 12.14
CA TYR A 350 -15.83 -5.53 12.99
C TYR A 350 -15.39 -5.97 14.40
N ASP A 351 -16.06 -6.95 14.98
CA ASP A 351 -15.78 -7.45 16.33
C ASP A 351 -14.48 -8.26 16.39
N VAL A 352 -14.15 -9.01 15.33
CA VAL A 352 -12.85 -9.66 15.15
C VAL A 352 -11.73 -8.62 15.01
N ILE A 353 -11.96 -7.56 14.23
CA ILE A 353 -11.01 -6.45 14.08
C ILE A 353 -10.76 -5.82 15.44
N ASP A 354 -11.81 -5.48 16.19
CA ASP A 354 -11.68 -4.84 17.50
C ASP A 354 -11.00 -5.76 18.54
N ALA A 355 -11.27 -7.06 18.49
CA ALA A 355 -10.62 -8.06 19.33
C ALA A 355 -9.10 -8.13 19.09
N VAL A 356 -8.66 -8.14 17.84
CA VAL A 356 -7.22 -8.20 17.51
C VAL A 356 -6.52 -6.87 17.78
N MET A 357 -7.17 -5.74 17.47
CA MET A 357 -6.60 -4.42 17.72
C MET A 357 -6.44 -4.12 19.22
N ALA A 358 -7.29 -4.70 20.07
CA ALA A 358 -7.17 -4.59 21.52
C ALA A 358 -5.88 -5.22 22.08
N GLU A 359 -5.38 -6.27 21.43
CA GLU A 359 -4.08 -6.90 21.74
C GLU A 359 -2.88 -6.16 21.11
N GLY A 360 -3.13 -4.97 20.55
CA GLY A 360 -2.14 -4.09 19.94
C GLY A 360 -1.86 -4.42 18.47
N ALA A 361 -1.38 -3.43 17.72
CA ALA A 361 -1.02 -3.58 16.31
C ALA A 361 0.29 -2.84 15.99
N ASP A 362 1.26 -2.95 16.90
CA ASP A 362 2.60 -2.40 16.70
C ASP A 362 3.31 -3.08 15.52
N ASP A 363 3.13 -4.40 15.39
CA ASP A 363 3.49 -5.14 14.19
C ASP A 363 2.25 -5.30 13.31
N VAL A 364 2.28 -4.59 12.18
CA VAL A 364 1.20 -4.53 11.20
C VAL A 364 0.95 -5.89 10.57
N TYR A 365 2.01 -6.61 10.19
CA TYR A 365 1.89 -7.90 9.52
C TYR A 365 1.39 -8.98 10.49
N ALA A 366 1.92 -9.00 11.72
CA ALA A 366 1.44 -9.93 12.75
C ALA A 366 -0.02 -9.65 13.14
N ALA A 367 -0.43 -8.38 13.27
CA ALA A 367 -1.83 -8.02 13.50
C ALA A 367 -2.74 -8.45 12.34
N TYR A 368 -2.28 -8.29 11.10
CA TYR A 368 -2.98 -8.76 9.91
C TYR A 368 -3.20 -10.28 9.92
N LEU A 369 -2.14 -11.06 10.19
CA LEU A 369 -2.23 -12.52 10.28
C LEU A 369 -3.17 -13.00 11.41
N ARG A 370 -3.13 -12.33 12.57
CA ARG A 370 -4.05 -12.60 13.68
C ARG A 370 -5.51 -12.40 13.28
N ALA A 371 -5.82 -11.26 12.64
CA ALA A 371 -7.16 -10.96 12.18
C ALA A 371 -7.69 -12.00 11.18
N LEU A 372 -6.88 -12.40 10.19
CA LEU A 372 -7.28 -13.44 9.25
C LEU A 372 -7.45 -14.82 9.91
N ALA A 373 -6.57 -15.17 10.86
CA ALA A 373 -6.67 -16.43 11.57
C ALA A 373 -7.94 -16.51 12.42
N VAL A 374 -8.28 -15.43 13.15
CA VAL A 374 -9.50 -15.35 13.96
C VAL A 374 -10.74 -15.32 13.07
N ALA A 375 -10.72 -14.56 11.96
CA ALA A 375 -11.83 -14.52 11.02
C ALA A 375 -12.16 -15.94 10.48
N ARG A 376 -11.14 -16.67 10.02
CA ARG A 376 -11.29 -18.05 9.56
C ARG A 376 -11.73 -19.00 10.67
N PHE A 377 -11.25 -18.79 11.90
CA PHE A 377 -11.69 -19.59 13.04
C PHE A 377 -13.19 -19.43 13.27
N MET A 378 -13.72 -18.20 13.19
CA MET A 378 -15.14 -17.90 13.36
C MET A 378 -16.04 -18.44 12.23
N GLU A 379 -15.48 -18.92 11.12
CA GLU A 379 -16.26 -19.63 10.08
C GLU A 379 -16.59 -21.07 10.48
N ASN A 380 -15.92 -21.62 11.49
CA ASN A 380 -16.16 -22.99 11.97
C ASN A 380 -17.37 -23.03 12.93
N PRO A 381 -18.38 -23.90 12.71
CA PRO A 381 -19.51 -24.06 13.63
C PRO A 381 -19.14 -24.40 15.08
N ALA A 382 -17.97 -25.02 15.30
CA ALA A 382 -17.46 -25.31 16.64
C ALA A 382 -16.88 -24.06 17.36
N ALA A 383 -16.64 -22.97 16.63
CA ALA A 383 -16.03 -21.77 17.17
C ALA A 383 -16.91 -21.06 18.19
N ASP A 384 -18.22 -21.01 17.98
CA ASP A 384 -19.16 -20.34 18.91
C ASP A 384 -19.19 -21.05 20.28
N GLN A 385 -19.16 -22.38 20.26
CA GLN A 385 -19.13 -23.19 21.49
C GLN A 385 -17.80 -23.02 22.22
N ALA A 386 -16.69 -23.07 21.48
CA ALA A 386 -15.37 -22.80 22.05
C ALA A 386 -15.32 -21.38 22.64
N LEU A 387 -15.75 -20.35 21.92
CA LEU A 387 -15.75 -18.96 22.37
C LEU A 387 -16.61 -18.75 23.62
N THR A 388 -17.75 -19.44 23.71
CA THR A 388 -18.61 -19.44 24.91
C THR A 388 -17.88 -20.03 26.12
N ALA A 389 -17.25 -21.19 25.96
CA ALA A 389 -16.44 -21.82 27.01
C ALA A 389 -15.29 -20.91 27.45
N TYR A 390 -14.57 -20.31 26.49
CA TYR A 390 -13.48 -19.35 26.75
C TYR A 390 -13.93 -18.07 27.42
N THR A 391 -15.08 -17.50 27.05
CA THR A 391 -15.63 -16.29 27.68
C THR A 391 -15.88 -16.52 29.17
N ARG A 392 -16.34 -17.71 29.55
CA ARG A 392 -16.48 -18.12 30.95
C ARG A 392 -15.13 -18.19 31.66
N VAL A 393 -14.11 -18.75 31.01
CA VAL A 393 -12.72 -18.77 31.52
C VAL A 393 -12.20 -17.34 31.74
N LEU A 394 -12.31 -16.46 30.74
CA LEU A 394 -11.86 -15.07 30.81
C LEU A 394 -12.52 -14.28 31.95
N ASN A 395 -13.83 -14.42 32.11
CA ASN A 395 -14.56 -13.71 33.16
C ASN A 395 -14.18 -14.17 34.57
N LEU A 396 -13.84 -15.45 34.74
CA LEU A 396 -13.36 -15.98 36.03
C LEU A 396 -11.88 -15.69 36.25
N ALA A 397 -11.05 -15.73 35.21
CA ALA A 397 -9.62 -15.39 35.27
C ALA A 397 -9.39 -13.96 35.79
N LYS A 398 -10.29 -13.00 35.50
CA LYS A 398 -10.25 -11.63 36.06
C LYS A 398 -10.31 -11.58 37.59
N LYS A 399 -10.82 -12.63 38.25
CA LYS A 399 -10.90 -12.74 39.71
C LYS A 399 -9.63 -13.35 40.33
N ALA A 400 -8.68 -13.81 39.53
CA ALA A 400 -7.41 -14.30 40.01
C ALA A 400 -6.60 -13.14 40.63
N VAL A 401 -6.08 -13.34 41.84
CA VAL A 401 -5.28 -12.34 42.55
C VAL A 401 -3.80 -12.69 42.40
N GLY A 402 -3.02 -11.78 41.82
CA GLY A 402 -1.57 -11.93 41.63
C GLY A 402 -1.16 -13.00 40.61
N ASP A 403 0.11 -13.39 40.67
CA ASP A 403 0.72 -14.45 39.84
C ASP A 403 0.89 -15.73 40.65
N THR A 404 -0.24 -16.26 41.12
CA THR A 404 -0.26 -17.54 41.83
C THR A 404 0.11 -18.65 40.86
N ALA A 405 1.18 -19.40 41.14
CA ALA A 405 1.57 -20.56 40.34
C ALA A 405 0.58 -21.73 40.54
N ILE A 406 0.26 -22.42 39.44
CA ILE A 406 -0.58 -23.62 39.48
C ILE A 406 0.16 -24.72 40.26
N ASN A 407 -0.48 -25.24 41.31
CA ASN A 407 0.04 -26.30 42.16
C ASN A 407 -0.79 -27.58 42.00
N PRO A 408 -0.26 -28.61 41.31
CA PRO A 408 -0.97 -29.88 41.14
C PRO A 408 -1.31 -30.63 42.44
N ALA A 409 -0.61 -30.35 43.54
CA ALA A 409 -0.88 -30.97 44.83
C ALA A 409 -2.18 -30.48 45.49
N LEU A 410 -2.79 -29.41 44.95
CA LEU A 410 -4.05 -28.84 45.45
C LEU A 410 -5.25 -29.22 44.57
N PHE A 411 -5.08 -30.12 43.61
CA PHE A 411 -6.20 -30.65 42.82
C PHE A 411 -7.01 -31.63 43.65
N ALA A 412 -8.31 -31.38 43.77
CA ALA A 412 -9.25 -32.21 44.52
C ALA A 412 -10.01 -33.18 43.59
N GLU A 413 -10.27 -32.77 42.35
CA GLU A 413 -11.02 -33.55 41.36
C GLU A 413 -10.14 -33.96 40.17
N THR A 414 -10.45 -35.11 39.54
CA THR A 414 -9.71 -35.59 38.34
C THR A 414 -9.84 -34.61 37.17
N ALA A 415 -10.97 -33.91 37.07
CA ALA A 415 -11.20 -32.89 36.05
C ALA A 415 -10.19 -31.73 36.13
N GLU A 416 -9.62 -31.42 37.31
CA GLU A 416 -8.57 -30.41 37.45
C GLU A 416 -7.24 -30.89 36.87
N SER A 417 -6.87 -32.15 37.13
CA SER A 417 -5.67 -32.76 36.57
C SER A 417 -5.75 -32.94 35.05
N ASP A 418 -6.93 -33.35 34.54
CA ASP A 418 -7.15 -33.54 33.11
C ASP A 418 -7.09 -32.21 32.36
N LEU A 419 -7.72 -31.16 32.90
CA LEU A 419 -7.64 -29.81 32.34
C LEU A 419 -6.21 -29.27 32.36
N TYR A 420 -5.46 -29.49 33.45
CA TYR A 420 -4.07 -29.05 33.55
C TYR A 420 -3.16 -29.76 32.54
N ALA A 421 -3.36 -31.07 32.31
CA ALA A 421 -2.62 -31.83 31.30
C ALA A 421 -2.91 -31.32 29.88
N ALA A 422 -4.18 -31.10 29.56
CA ALA A 422 -4.58 -30.54 28.27
C ALA A 422 -4.03 -29.11 28.08
N TYR A 423 -4.12 -28.27 29.10
CA TYR A 423 -3.55 -26.92 29.12
C TYR A 423 -2.05 -26.92 28.84
N ARG A 424 -1.28 -27.81 29.49
CA ARG A 424 0.18 -27.92 29.28
C ARG A 424 0.52 -28.23 27.83
N GLN A 425 -0.22 -29.14 27.20
CA GLN A 425 -0.02 -29.51 25.80
C GLN A 425 -0.40 -28.37 24.84
N ALA A 426 -1.56 -27.73 25.09
CA ALA A 426 -2.01 -26.58 24.30
C ALA A 426 -1.04 -25.40 24.44
N SER A 427 -0.53 -25.12 25.64
CA SER A 427 0.44 -24.06 25.93
C SER A 427 1.75 -24.26 25.16
N GLN A 428 2.29 -25.48 25.13
CA GLN A 428 3.48 -25.78 24.33
C GLN A 428 3.23 -25.59 22.82
N THR A 429 2.09 -26.08 22.33
CA THR A 429 1.72 -25.97 20.91
C THR A 429 1.52 -24.50 20.52
N ALA A 430 0.78 -23.74 21.32
CA ALA A 430 0.53 -22.33 21.12
C ALA A 430 1.82 -21.50 21.16
N ALA A 431 2.74 -21.78 22.08
CA ALA A 431 4.02 -21.08 22.15
C ALA A 431 4.86 -21.29 20.88
N GLN A 432 4.96 -22.54 20.41
CA GLN A 432 5.68 -22.86 19.16
C GLN A 432 5.00 -22.29 17.92
N ALA A 433 3.66 -22.23 17.91
CA ALA A 433 2.89 -21.67 16.82
C ALA A 433 3.01 -20.13 16.77
N LYS A 434 2.92 -19.44 17.92
CA LYS A 434 3.14 -17.99 18.03
C LYS A 434 4.54 -17.59 17.55
N GLN A 435 5.58 -18.35 17.89
CA GLN A 435 6.94 -18.09 17.41
C GLN A 435 7.09 -18.19 15.88
N ARG A 436 6.23 -18.99 15.24
CA ARG A 436 6.21 -19.17 13.77
C ARG A 436 5.20 -18.26 13.06
N GLY A 437 4.46 -17.42 13.80
CA GLY A 437 3.35 -16.62 13.24
C GLY A 437 2.15 -17.46 12.80
N ASP A 438 2.05 -18.73 13.20
CA ASP A 438 0.97 -19.64 12.84
C ASP A 438 -0.20 -19.50 13.83
N TYR A 439 -0.95 -18.40 13.70
CA TYR A 439 -2.08 -18.13 14.58
C TYR A 439 -3.26 -19.11 14.38
N GLN A 440 -3.32 -19.81 13.24
CA GLN A 440 -4.32 -20.86 13.04
C GLN A 440 -4.04 -22.05 13.95
N ALA A 441 -2.78 -22.50 14.06
CA ALA A 441 -2.41 -23.55 15.00
C ALA A 441 -2.60 -23.14 16.46
N VAL A 442 -2.38 -21.84 16.78
CA VAL A 442 -2.72 -21.31 18.12
C VAL A 442 -4.21 -21.49 18.40
N LEU A 443 -5.08 -21.05 17.49
CA LEU A 443 -6.53 -21.16 17.66
C LEU A 443 -7.02 -22.62 17.67
N ALA A 444 -6.43 -23.50 16.87
CA ALA A 444 -6.75 -24.93 16.88
C ALA A 444 -6.41 -25.60 18.23
N SER A 445 -5.30 -25.19 18.86
CA SER A 445 -4.94 -25.68 20.20
C SER A 445 -5.98 -25.28 21.26
N LEU A 446 -6.71 -24.19 21.02
CA LEU A 446 -7.76 -23.72 21.93
C LEU A 446 -9.03 -24.54 21.79
N THR A 447 -9.41 -24.94 20.58
CA THR A 447 -10.56 -25.85 20.36
C THR A 447 -10.37 -27.17 21.10
N ALA A 448 -9.14 -27.68 21.18
CA ALA A 448 -8.84 -28.91 21.93
C ALA A 448 -9.09 -28.79 23.45
N LEU A 449 -9.09 -27.57 23.99
CA LEU A 449 -9.39 -27.31 25.40
C LEU A 449 -10.90 -27.19 25.70
N GLN A 450 -11.76 -27.09 24.69
CA GLN A 450 -13.20 -26.93 24.89
C GLN A 450 -13.79 -28.05 25.77
N ALA A 451 -13.60 -29.31 25.37
CA ALA A 451 -14.15 -30.45 26.11
C ALA A 451 -13.57 -30.57 27.55
N PRO A 452 -12.24 -30.42 27.78
CA PRO A 452 -11.69 -30.32 29.14
C PRO A 452 -12.26 -29.17 29.98
N ILE A 453 -12.49 -28.00 29.39
CA ILE A 453 -13.06 -26.83 30.07
C ILE A 453 -14.51 -27.11 30.49
N ASP A 454 -15.30 -27.70 29.60
CA ASP A 454 -16.70 -28.06 29.89
C ASP A 454 -16.78 -29.11 31.01
N ALA A 455 -15.92 -30.13 30.95
CA ALA A 455 -15.83 -31.16 32.00
C ALA A 455 -15.41 -30.56 33.35
N PHE A 456 -14.42 -29.66 33.36
CA PHE A 456 -14.02 -28.94 34.56
C PHE A 456 -15.17 -28.12 35.14
N PHE A 457 -15.91 -27.37 34.33
CA PHE A 457 -17.02 -26.56 34.85
C PHE A 457 -18.25 -27.38 35.28
N ALA A 458 -18.40 -28.61 34.77
CA ALA A 458 -19.44 -29.52 35.20
C ALA A 458 -19.11 -30.19 36.54
N ALA A 459 -17.84 -30.52 36.78
CA ALA A 459 -17.40 -31.26 37.97
C ALA A 459 -16.86 -30.36 39.10
N VAL A 460 -16.38 -29.15 38.80
CA VAL A 460 -15.57 -28.35 39.72
C VAL A 460 -16.23 -27.00 40.02
N MET A 461 -16.49 -26.76 41.31
CA MET A 461 -16.93 -25.45 41.79
C MET A 461 -15.74 -24.49 41.96
N VAL A 462 -15.58 -23.53 41.06
CA VAL A 462 -14.40 -22.63 41.03
C VAL A 462 -14.29 -21.77 42.30
N MET A 463 -15.42 -21.31 42.84
CA MET A 463 -15.46 -20.51 44.07
C MET A 463 -15.51 -21.44 45.30
N ALA A 464 -14.42 -22.19 45.52
CA ALA A 464 -14.28 -23.08 46.68
C ALA A 464 -14.18 -22.30 48.01
N GLU A 465 -14.60 -22.93 49.11
CA GLU A 465 -14.48 -22.36 50.47
C GLU A 465 -13.02 -22.26 50.92
N ASP A 466 -12.18 -23.22 50.52
CA ASP A 466 -10.75 -23.18 50.77
C ASP A 466 -10.08 -22.18 49.81
N GLU A 467 -9.54 -21.09 50.37
CA GLU A 467 -8.86 -20.04 49.62
C GLU A 467 -7.66 -20.54 48.80
N LYS A 468 -6.95 -21.59 49.25
CA LYS A 468 -5.82 -22.17 48.49
C LYS A 468 -6.31 -22.91 47.25
N ILE A 469 -7.39 -23.68 47.36
CA ILE A 469 -7.98 -24.42 46.24
C ILE A 469 -8.60 -23.44 45.25
N LYS A 470 -9.34 -22.45 45.75
CA LYS A 470 -9.91 -21.36 44.94
C LYS A 470 -8.84 -20.60 44.18
N ALA A 471 -7.75 -20.20 44.84
CA ALA A 471 -6.63 -19.53 44.18
C ALA A 471 -5.97 -20.40 43.09
N ASN A 472 -5.80 -21.70 43.35
CA ASN A 472 -5.23 -22.64 42.38
C ASN A 472 -6.13 -22.83 41.14
N ARG A 473 -7.44 -22.95 41.33
CA ARG A 473 -8.43 -23.04 40.23
C ARG A 473 -8.46 -21.77 39.39
N LEU A 474 -8.42 -20.61 40.03
CA LEU A 474 -8.34 -19.32 39.33
C LEU A 474 -7.02 -19.14 38.58
N ALA A 475 -5.91 -19.64 39.13
CA ALA A 475 -4.61 -19.65 38.43
C ALA A 475 -4.62 -20.53 37.18
N LEU A 476 -5.27 -21.70 37.23
CA LEU A 476 -5.45 -22.58 36.07
C LEU A 476 -6.25 -21.88 34.96
N LEU A 477 -7.37 -21.23 35.32
CA LEU A 477 -8.18 -20.47 34.37
C LEU A 477 -7.44 -19.25 33.80
N LYS A 478 -6.65 -18.56 34.63
CA LYS A 478 -5.77 -17.46 34.17
C LYS A 478 -4.75 -17.96 33.14
N GLY A 479 -4.08 -19.07 33.42
CA GLY A 479 -3.11 -19.67 32.50
C GLY A 479 -3.74 -20.03 31.14
N ILE A 480 -4.97 -20.54 31.13
CA ILE A 480 -5.72 -20.83 29.89
C ILE A 480 -6.11 -19.54 29.17
N ALA A 481 -6.59 -18.51 29.89
CA ALA A 481 -6.91 -17.21 29.32
C ALA A 481 -5.69 -16.55 28.65
N ASP A 482 -4.51 -16.67 29.25
CA ASP A 482 -3.25 -16.12 28.74
C ASP A 482 -2.81 -16.77 27.41
N LEU A 483 -3.38 -17.93 27.02
CA LEU A 483 -3.11 -18.53 25.71
C LEU A 483 -3.63 -17.66 24.55
N LEU A 484 -4.74 -16.95 24.74
CA LEU A 484 -5.29 -16.02 23.75
C LEU A 484 -4.67 -14.63 23.80
N SER A 485 -3.96 -14.29 24.89
CA SER A 485 -3.24 -13.03 24.99
C SER A 485 -2.21 -12.90 23.86
N GLY A 486 -2.17 -11.72 23.26
CA GLY A 486 -1.40 -11.42 22.06
C GLY A 486 -2.00 -11.96 20.77
N VAL A 487 -3.14 -12.66 20.77
CA VAL A 487 -3.85 -13.09 19.55
C VAL A 487 -5.09 -12.25 19.31
N ALA A 488 -6.07 -12.31 20.23
CA ALA A 488 -7.28 -11.52 20.18
C ALA A 488 -7.94 -11.45 21.57
N ASP A 489 -8.54 -10.30 21.89
CA ASP A 489 -9.43 -10.15 23.04
C ASP A 489 -10.78 -10.83 22.74
N ALA A 490 -10.87 -12.12 23.06
CA ALA A 490 -12.08 -12.91 22.82
C ALA A 490 -13.33 -12.36 23.54
N GLY A 491 -13.18 -11.48 24.55
CA GLY A 491 -14.32 -10.81 25.17
C GLY A 491 -15.00 -9.76 24.29
N ARG A 492 -14.37 -9.36 23.18
CA ARG A 492 -14.91 -8.40 22.19
C ARG A 492 -15.58 -9.06 20.99
N ILE A 493 -15.40 -10.37 20.81
CA ILE A 493 -16.01 -11.11 19.71
C ILE A 493 -17.47 -11.41 20.09
N VAL A 494 -18.41 -11.02 19.21
CA VAL A 494 -19.84 -11.24 19.43
C VAL A 494 -20.20 -12.64 18.93
N ALA A 495 -20.79 -13.44 19.82
CA ALA A 495 -21.34 -14.75 19.49
C ALA A 495 -22.61 -14.64 18.63
#